data_AF-A0AAW1IKJ4-F1
#
_entry.id   AF-A0AAW1IKJ4-F1
#
_cell.length_a   1.000
_cell.length_b   1.000
_cell.length_c   1.000
_cell.angle_alpha   90.00
_cell.angle_beta   90.00
_cell.angle_gamma   90.00
#
_symmetry.space_group_name_H-M   'P 1'
#
loop_
_entity.id
_entity.type
_entity.pdbx_description
1 polymer ?
#
loop_
_entity_poly.entity_id
_entity_poly.type
_entity_poly.pdbx_seq_one_letter_code
_entity_poly.pdbx_strand_id
1 'polypeptide(L)'
;MSRFGYDGDLSCCLCADAQETATHLFFECTYSSICVQLVADHLGVCIPNTGTWNWWEMSRFKSMLHKKMIGVAIVALVYYIWKAKNHSLHNAILVRPDIWIKSLVSDLFYRCKSQISDCVRVRHDAWLSNL
;
A
#
# COMPACT_ATOMS: atom_id res chain seq x y z
N MET A 1 0.29 -17.35 -27.77
CA MET A 1 1.48 -16.49 -27.59
C MET A 1 1.73 -16.33 -26.09
N SER A 2 2.45 -17.29 -25.51
CA SER A 2 2.83 -17.32 -24.10
C SER A 2 4.07 -16.45 -23.93
N ARG A 3 3.96 -15.32 -23.22
CA ARG A 3 4.96 -14.24 -23.29
C ARG A 3 6.01 -14.24 -22.17
N PHE A 4 6.08 -15.27 -21.33
CA PHE A 4 7.18 -15.48 -20.39
C PHE A 4 7.38 -16.98 -20.18
N GLY A 5 8.57 -17.49 -20.51
CA GLY A 5 8.95 -18.88 -20.30
C GLY A 5 9.25 -19.14 -18.82
N TYR A 6 8.20 -19.45 -18.06
CA TYR A 6 8.33 -19.96 -16.69
C TYR A 6 7.35 -21.14 -16.55
N ASP A 7 7.89 -22.36 -16.62
CA ASP A 7 7.19 -23.62 -16.28
C ASP A 7 7.20 -23.85 -14.76
N GLY A 8 7.06 -22.79 -13.98
CA GLY A 8 7.03 -22.84 -12.52
C GLY A 8 5.67 -22.40 -12.01
N ASP A 9 5.22 -23.10 -10.97
CA ASP A 9 3.96 -22.94 -10.26
C ASP A 9 3.37 -21.51 -10.39
N LEU A 10 2.24 -21.37 -11.09
CA LEU A 10 1.55 -20.09 -11.29
C LEU A 10 1.01 -19.52 -9.97
N SER A 11 1.24 -20.21 -8.84
CA SER A 11 0.94 -19.75 -7.49
C SER A 11 1.60 -18.41 -7.15
N CYS A 12 0.90 -17.59 -6.37
CA CYS A 12 1.39 -16.33 -5.87
C CYS A 12 2.59 -16.55 -4.94
N CYS A 13 3.72 -15.93 -5.24
CA CYS A 13 4.95 -16.05 -4.44
C CYS A 13 4.88 -15.43 -3.03
N LEU A 14 3.75 -14.80 -2.67
CA LEU A 14 3.54 -14.18 -1.36
C LEU A 14 2.61 -15.01 -0.45
N CYS A 15 1.53 -15.58 -0.99
CA CYS A 15 0.60 -16.41 -0.20
C CYS A 15 0.63 -17.89 -0.54
N ALA A 16 1.13 -18.28 -1.71
CA ALA A 16 1.12 -19.64 -2.26
C ALA A 16 -0.28 -20.29 -2.42
N ASP A 17 -1.37 -19.54 -2.19
CA ASP A 17 -2.73 -20.08 -2.12
C ASP A 17 -3.54 -19.96 -3.44
N ALA A 18 -3.13 -19.08 -4.36
CA ALA A 18 -3.87 -18.81 -5.58
C ALA A 18 -2.96 -18.42 -6.74
N GLN A 19 -3.48 -18.47 -7.96
CA GLN A 19 -2.75 -18.03 -9.14
C GLN A 19 -2.37 -16.56 -9.06
N GLU A 20 -1.11 -16.25 -9.36
CA GLU A 20 -0.61 -14.89 -9.39
C GLU A 20 -1.24 -14.11 -10.54
N THR A 21 -2.08 -13.14 -10.20
CA THR A 21 -2.60 -12.11 -11.10
C THR A 21 -2.43 -10.75 -10.45
N ALA A 22 -2.48 -9.66 -11.22
CA ALA A 22 -2.45 -8.32 -10.64
C ALA A 22 -3.64 -8.10 -9.68
N THR A 23 -4.82 -8.60 -10.04
CA THR A 23 -6.01 -8.55 -9.19
C THR A 23 -5.78 -9.27 -7.88
N HIS A 24 -5.28 -10.50 -7.95
CA HIS A 24 -4.97 -11.28 -6.76
C HIS A 24 -3.93 -10.56 -5.91
N LEU A 25 -2.79 -10.19 -6.50
CA LEU A 25 -1.66 -9.61 -5.81
C LEU A 25 -2.02 -8.35 -5.03
N PHE A 26 -2.90 -7.48 -5.55
CA PHE A 26 -3.22 -6.22 -4.88
C PHE A 26 -4.51 -6.23 -4.06
N PHE A 27 -5.48 -7.09 -4.38
CA PHE A 27 -6.83 -6.98 -3.80
C PHE A 27 -7.32 -8.24 -3.08
N GLU A 28 -6.80 -9.42 -3.40
CA GLU A 28 -7.29 -10.70 -2.86
C GLU A 28 -6.23 -11.46 -2.05
N CYS A 29 -4.96 -11.17 -2.27
CA CYS A 29 -3.85 -11.84 -1.62
C CYS A 29 -3.89 -11.57 -0.11
N THR A 30 -3.85 -12.65 0.68
CA THR A 30 -3.83 -12.59 2.15
C THR A 30 -2.65 -11.78 2.67
N TYR A 31 -1.48 -11.94 2.07
CA TYR A 31 -0.29 -11.14 2.39
C TYR A 31 -0.55 -9.64 2.17
N SER A 32 -1.09 -9.27 1.00
CA SER A 32 -1.36 -7.88 0.66
C SER A 32 -2.48 -7.28 1.51
N SER A 33 -3.50 -8.07 1.87
CA SER A 33 -4.56 -7.66 2.79
C SER A 33 -4.00 -7.29 4.17
N ILE A 34 -3.08 -8.09 4.71
CA ILE A 34 -2.37 -7.78 5.96
C ILE A 34 -1.57 -6.48 5.82
N CYS A 35 -0.93 -6.25 4.67
CA CYS A 35 -0.19 -5.02 4.43
C CYS A 35 -1.10 -3.79 4.43
N VAL A 36 -2.23 -3.86 3.73
CA VAL A 36 -3.23 -2.80 3.68
C VAL A 36 -3.75 -2.50 5.08
N GLN A 37 -4.11 -3.53 5.86
CA GLN A 37 -4.61 -3.37 7.22
C GLN A 37 -3.59 -2.69 8.14
N LEU A 38 -2.34 -3.16 8.13
CA LEU A 38 -1.30 -2.57 9.00
C LEU A 38 -1.00 -1.11 8.64
N VAL A 39 -1.01 -0.75 7.35
CA VAL A 39 -0.83 0.64 6.91
C VAL A 39 -2.05 1.50 7.27
N ALA A 40 -3.26 0.97 7.09
CA ALA A 40 -4.52 1.61 7.48
C ALA A 40 -4.55 1.91 8.98
N ASP A 41 -4.22 0.91 9.81
CA ASP A 41 -4.17 1.03 11.28
C ASP A 41 -3.14 2.06 11.74
N HIS A 42 -1.95 2.06 11.14
CA HIS A 42 -0.89 3.01 11.51
C HIS A 42 -1.22 4.45 11.10
N LEU A 43 -1.92 4.65 9.99
CA LEU A 43 -2.28 5.98 9.51
C LEU A 43 -3.62 6.47 10.07
N GLY A 44 -4.38 5.61 10.74
CA GLY A 44 -5.74 5.92 11.20
C GLY A 44 -6.71 6.19 10.05
N VAL A 45 -6.50 5.56 8.88
CA VAL A 45 -7.32 5.76 7.68
C VAL A 45 -7.92 4.45 7.19
N CYS A 46 -9.12 4.50 6.63
CA CYS A 46 -9.68 3.36 5.90
C CYS A 46 -9.21 3.39 4.44
N ILE A 47 -8.46 2.36 4.03
CA ILE A 47 -8.05 2.17 2.63
C ILE A 47 -9.06 1.23 1.97
N PRO A 48 -9.81 1.67 0.96
CA PRO A 48 -10.79 0.82 0.30
C PRO A 48 -10.10 -0.34 -0.44
N ASN A 49 -10.63 -1.55 -0.26
CA ASN A 49 -10.21 -2.75 -0.99
C ASN A 49 -11.32 -3.21 -1.96
N THR A 50 -11.68 -2.37 -2.92
CA THR A 50 -12.81 -2.58 -3.84
C THR A 50 -12.40 -3.15 -5.20
N GLY A 51 -11.22 -3.77 -5.30
CA GLY A 51 -10.67 -4.27 -6.58
C GLY A 51 -10.15 -3.18 -7.52
N THR A 52 -10.39 -1.89 -7.20
CA THR A 52 -9.77 -0.75 -7.89
C THR A 52 -9.50 0.37 -6.89
N TRP A 53 -8.28 0.91 -6.89
CA TRP A 53 -7.96 2.16 -6.21
C TRP A 53 -8.25 3.35 -7.12
N ASN A 54 -9.54 3.56 -7.39
CA ASN A 54 -9.97 4.63 -8.29
C ASN A 54 -10.20 5.95 -7.53
N TRP A 55 -10.05 7.07 -8.24
CA TRP A 55 -10.22 8.42 -7.68
C TRP A 55 -11.66 8.72 -7.26
N TRP A 56 -12.65 7.98 -7.80
CA TRP A 56 -14.06 8.14 -7.48
C TRP A 56 -14.36 7.69 -6.04
N GLU A 57 -13.72 6.62 -5.57
CA GLU A 57 -13.80 6.20 -4.16
C GLU A 57 -13.16 7.24 -3.23
N MET A 58 -12.06 7.89 -3.67
CA MET A 58 -11.46 9.00 -2.93
C MET A 58 -12.35 10.26 -2.85
N SER A 59 -13.37 10.40 -3.71
CA SER A 59 -14.27 11.55 -3.68
C SER A 59 -15.09 11.64 -2.39
N ARG A 60 -15.29 10.50 -1.70
CA ARG A 60 -16.02 10.39 -0.43
C ARG A 60 -15.34 11.10 0.74
N PHE A 61 -14.03 11.33 0.67
CA PHE A 61 -13.29 12.04 1.72
C PHE A 61 -13.44 13.55 1.54
N LYS A 62 -13.84 14.27 2.59
CA LYS A 62 -14.09 15.72 2.51
C LYS A 62 -12.80 16.56 2.50
N SER A 63 -11.73 16.08 3.13
CA SER A 63 -10.48 16.82 3.27
C SER A 63 -9.49 16.48 2.15
N MET A 64 -8.92 17.51 1.52
CA MET A 64 -7.83 17.35 0.54
C MET A 64 -6.60 16.66 1.12
N LEU A 65 -6.33 16.89 2.41
CA LEU A 65 -5.23 16.24 3.10
C LEU A 65 -5.51 14.74 3.28
N HIS A 66 -6.72 14.35 3.68
CA HIS A 66 -7.11 12.93 3.73
C HIS A 66 -6.97 12.24 2.36
N LYS A 67 -7.40 12.89 1.27
CA LYS A 67 -7.22 12.36 -0.08
C LYS A 67 -5.76 12.17 -0.44
N LYS A 68 -4.90 13.14 -0.11
CA LYS A 68 -3.45 13.04 -0.34
C LYS A 68 -2.82 11.93 0.49
N MET A 69 -3.17 11.81 1.77
CA MET A 69 -2.67 10.75 2.65
C MET A 69 -3.03 9.36 2.12
N ILE A 70 -4.29 9.16 1.74
CA ILE A 70 -4.75 7.89 1.17
C ILE A 70 -4.05 7.60 -0.16
N GLY A 71 -3.89 8.60 -1.04
CA GLY A 71 -3.17 8.44 -2.29
C GLY A 71 -1.70 8.05 -2.08
N VAL A 72 -1.01 8.69 -1.14
CA VAL A 72 0.37 8.37 -0.77
C VAL A 72 0.46 6.97 -0.15
N ALA A 73 -0.49 6.60 0.73
CA ALA A 73 -0.57 5.28 1.34
C ALA A 73 -0.74 4.18 0.27
N ILE A 74 -1.63 4.39 -0.71
CA ILE A 74 -1.85 3.47 -1.82
C ILE A 74 -0.58 3.30 -2.65
N VAL A 75 0.08 4.39 -3.05
CA VAL A 75 1.33 4.32 -3.84
C VAL A 75 2.43 3.56 -3.09
N ALA A 76 2.56 3.81 -1.78
CA ALA A 76 3.54 3.10 -0.97
C ALA A 76 3.19 1.61 -0.79
N LEU A 77 1.91 1.27 -0.63
CA LEU A 77 1.44 -0.12 -0.59
C LEU A 77 1.76 -0.86 -1.89
N VAL A 78 1.50 -0.26 -3.05
CA VAL A 78 1.86 -0.84 -4.37
C VAL A 78 3.36 -1.14 -4.42
N TYR A 79 4.18 -0.13 -4.09
CA TYR A 79 5.63 -0.26 -4.12
C TYR A 79 6.12 -1.35 -3.17
N TYR A 80 5.53 -1.41 -1.98
CA TYR A 80 5.89 -2.40 -0.97
C TYR A 80 5.59 -3.82 -1.40
N ILE A 81 4.36 -4.07 -1.88
CA ILE A 81 3.94 -5.38 -2.37
C ILE A 81 4.84 -5.82 -3.53
N TRP A 82 5.15 -4.91 -4.46
CA TRP A 82 6.10 -5.16 -5.54
C TRP A 82 7.51 -5.50 -5.01
N LYS A 83 8.00 -4.77 -4.01
CA LYS A 83 9.31 -5.01 -3.40
C LYS A 83 9.37 -6.36 -2.68
N ALA A 84 8.35 -6.70 -1.88
CA ALA A 84 8.24 -7.96 -1.18
C ALA A 84 8.21 -9.15 -2.16
N LYS A 85 7.44 -9.01 -3.25
CA LYS A 85 7.41 -9.97 -4.36
C LYS A 85 8.78 -10.19 -4.98
N ASN A 86 9.47 -9.12 -5.38
CA ASN A 86 10.80 -9.24 -5.99
C ASN A 86 11.82 -9.82 -5.02
N HIS A 87 11.72 -9.51 -3.73
CA HIS A 87 12.57 -10.12 -2.73
C HIS A 87 12.32 -11.63 -2.61
N SER A 88 11.05 -12.05 -2.58
CA SER A 88 10.65 -13.45 -2.56
C SER A 88 11.19 -14.20 -3.78
N LEU A 89 11.04 -13.62 -4.98
CA LEU A 89 11.52 -14.22 -6.23
C LEU A 89 13.05 -14.34 -6.32
N HIS A 90 13.79 -13.33 -5.88
CA HIS A 90 15.27 -13.36 -5.98
C HIS A 90 15.92 -14.20 -4.88
N ASN A 91 15.37 -14.18 -3.66
CA ASN A 91 16.02 -14.78 -2.50
C ASN A 91 15.35 -16.07 -2.02
N ALA A 92 14.23 -16.48 -2.64
CA ALA A 92 13.38 -17.58 -2.18
C ALA A 92 12.96 -17.44 -0.70
N ILE A 93 12.86 -16.21 -0.21
CA ILE A 93 12.55 -15.88 1.20
C ILE A 93 11.36 -14.92 1.25
N LEU A 94 10.28 -15.39 1.90
CA LEU A 94 9.14 -14.56 2.24
C LEU A 94 9.40 -13.82 3.55
N VAL A 95 9.46 -12.49 3.48
CA VAL A 95 9.61 -11.66 4.67
C VAL A 95 8.24 -11.29 5.20
N ARG A 96 8.05 -11.39 6.52
CA ARG A 96 6.78 -11.08 7.17
C ARG A 96 6.41 -9.60 6.96
N PRO A 97 5.13 -9.28 6.71
CA PRO A 97 4.68 -7.91 6.46
C PRO A 97 5.09 -6.92 7.56
N ASP A 98 5.01 -7.33 8.82
CA ASP A 98 5.25 -6.49 9.99
C ASP A 98 6.68 -5.91 10.07
N ILE A 99 7.67 -6.63 9.54
CA ILE A 99 9.08 -6.21 9.57
C ILE A 99 9.29 -4.98 8.69
N TRP A 100 8.73 -5.00 7.49
CA TRP A 100 8.91 -3.92 6.54
C TRP A 100 7.95 -2.77 6.75
N ILE A 101 6.74 -3.04 7.23
CA ILE A 101 5.70 -2.01 7.37
C ILE A 101 6.12 -0.96 8.39
N LYS A 102 6.89 -1.31 9.43
CA LYS A 102 7.47 -0.30 10.33
C LYS A 102 8.33 0.73 9.60
N SER A 103 9.23 0.27 8.74
CA SER A 103 10.08 1.17 7.93
C SER A 103 9.27 1.93 6.90
N LEU A 104 8.31 1.27 6.24
CA LEU A 104 7.42 1.89 5.26
C LEU A 104 6.57 3.00 5.88
N VAL A 105 5.97 2.72 7.03
CA VAL A 105 5.13 3.66 7.78
C VAL A 105 5.98 4.84 8.24
N SER A 106 7.20 4.59 8.74
CA SER A 106 8.13 5.68 9.07
C SER A 106 8.46 6.55 7.85
N ASP A 107 8.75 5.93 6.70
CA ASP A 107 9.00 6.65 5.44
C ASP A 107 7.77 7.43 4.95
N LEU A 108 6.58 6.83 5.11
CA LEU A 108 5.30 7.44 4.77
C LEU A 108 4.99 8.62 5.67
N PHE A 109 5.18 8.50 6.99
CA PHE A 109 5.02 9.60 7.92
C PHE A 109 6.04 10.70 7.66
N TYR A 110 7.29 10.37 7.36
CA TYR A 110 8.31 11.37 7.02
C TYR A 110 7.91 12.15 5.75
N ARG A 111 7.49 11.44 4.68
CA ARG A 111 7.07 12.03 3.41
C ARG A 111 5.75 12.78 3.55
N CYS A 112 4.78 12.25 4.27
CA CYS A 112 3.53 12.93 4.57
C CYS A 112 3.80 14.17 5.41
N LYS A 113 4.62 14.11 6.47
CA LYS A 113 4.96 15.27 7.31
C LYS A 113 5.70 16.35 6.51
N SER A 114 6.64 15.98 5.63
CA SER A 114 7.33 16.95 4.78
C SER A 114 6.36 17.60 3.77
N GLN A 115 5.52 16.80 3.11
CA GLN A 115 4.52 17.29 2.15
C GLN A 115 3.37 18.06 2.82
N ILE A 116 2.99 17.69 4.05
CA ILE A 116 2.02 18.40 4.90
C ILE A 116 2.61 19.72 5.34
N SER A 117 3.88 19.77 5.76
CA SER A 117 4.52 21.04 6.14
C SER A 117 4.55 22.03 4.97
N ASP A 118 4.79 21.55 3.76
CA ASP A 118 4.72 22.36 2.54
C ASP A 118 3.27 22.75 2.18
N CYS A 119 2.30 21.87 2.41
CA CYS A 119 0.88 22.11 2.10
C CYS A 119 0.17 22.98 3.17
N VAL A 120 0.61 22.93 4.43
CA VAL A 120 0.15 23.75 5.56
C VAL A 120 0.71 25.17 5.46
N ARG A 121 1.94 25.33 4.95
CA ARG A 121 2.45 26.65 4.53
C ARG A 121 1.54 27.33 3.50
N VAL A 122 0.75 26.54 2.77
CA VAL A 122 -0.19 27.00 1.74
C VAL A 122 -1.65 27.08 2.25
N ARG A 123 -2.02 26.40 3.34
CA ARG A 123 -3.40 26.42 3.87
C ARG A 123 -3.45 26.15 5.38
N HIS A 124 -3.92 27.15 6.13
CA HIS A 124 -4.26 27.07 7.55
C HIS A 124 -5.51 26.18 7.73
N ASP A 125 -5.37 24.99 8.30
CA ASP A 125 -6.52 24.16 8.71
C ASP A 125 -6.28 23.58 10.12
N ALA A 126 -7.27 23.77 11.00
CA ALA A 126 -7.18 23.69 12.47
C ALA A 126 -7.28 22.27 13.08
N TRP A 127 -7.21 21.20 12.29
CA TRP A 127 -7.40 19.83 12.79
C TRP A 127 -6.08 19.10 13.14
N LEU A 128 -4.93 19.68 12.80
CA LEU A 128 -3.60 19.10 13.03
C LEU A 128 -3.17 19.04 14.50
N SER A 129 -3.93 19.65 15.42
CA SER A 129 -3.57 19.79 16.84
C SER A 129 -3.93 18.58 17.71
N ASN A 130 -4.50 17.52 17.15
CA ASN A 130 -4.90 16.31 17.88
C ASN A 130 -4.17 15.04 17.40
N LEU A 131 -3.06 15.20 16.70
CA LEU A 131 -2.14 14.14 16.26
C LEU A 131 -0.79 14.33 16.98
#